data_AF-A0A5D0CLX7-F1
#
_entry.id   AF-A0A5D0CLX7-F1
#
_cell.length_a   1.000
_cell.length_b   1.000
_cell.length_c   1.000
_cell.angle_alpha   90.00
_cell.angle_beta   90.00
_cell.angle_gamma   90.00
#
_symmetry.space_group_name_H-M   'P 1'
#
loop_
_entity.id
_entity.type
_entity.pdbx_description
1 polymer ?
#
loop_
_entity_poly.entity_id
_entity_poly.type
_entity_poly.pdbx_seq_one_letter_code
_entity_poly.pdbx_strand_id
1 'polypeptide(L)' 'MAEKPQLPAAVIQAIYERLPAVVRIDIQNYLFAWDWLQSETNGDTRAHLISELERIERKYGITVERKKSRPDRSGQ' A
#
# COMPACT_ATOMS: atom_id res chain seq x y z
N MET A 1 15.83 3.57 -19.85
CA MET A 1 14.87 3.32 -18.75
C MET A 1 13.51 3.23 -19.41
N ALA A 2 12.82 2.10 -19.34
CA ALA A 2 11.50 1.98 -19.96
C ALA A 2 10.51 2.84 -19.15
N GLU A 3 10.01 3.91 -19.77
CA GLU A 3 8.97 4.75 -19.21
C GLU A 3 7.75 3.84 -18.97
N LYS A 4 7.36 3.65 -17.70
CA LYS A 4 6.16 2.89 -17.39
C LYS A 4 4.99 3.62 -18.08
N PRO A 5 4.21 2.96 -18.95
CA PRO A 5 3.09 3.61 -19.59
C PRO A 5 2.13 4.13 -18.50
N GLN A 6 1.99 5.45 -18.42
CA GLN A 6 1.02 6.08 -17.54
C GLN A 6 -0.33 6.07 -18.25
N LEU A 7 -1.29 5.34 -17.68
CA LEU A 7 -2.66 5.35 -18.16
C LEU A 7 -3.27 6.73 -17.89
N PRO A 8 -4.11 7.27 -18.81
CA PRO A 8 -4.83 8.50 -18.55
C PRO A 8 -5.70 8.39 -17.28
N ALA A 9 -5.80 9.47 -16.50
CA ALA A 9 -6.57 9.49 -15.26
C ALA A 9 -8.04 9.04 -15.46
N ALA A 10 -8.66 9.43 -16.58
CA ALA A 10 -10.00 9.00 -16.95
C ALA A 10 -10.12 7.47 -17.13
N VAL A 11 -9.08 6.82 -17.66
CA VAL A 11 -9.04 5.36 -17.83
C VAL A 11 -8.92 4.67 -16.47
N ILE A 12 -8.06 5.20 -15.58
CA ILE A 12 -7.91 4.69 -14.20
C ILE A 12 -9.23 4.80 -13.45
N GLN A 13 -9.92 5.94 -13.56
CA GLN A 13 -11.21 6.16 -12.92
C GLN A 13 -12.27 5.20 -13.45
N ALA A 14 -12.39 5.03 -14.77
CA ALA A 14 -13.34 4.09 -15.36
C ALA A 14 -13.08 2.63 -14.94
N ILE A 15 -11.81 2.22 -14.80
CA ILE A 15 -11.46 0.90 -14.27
C ILE A 15 -11.90 0.79 -12.81
N TYR A 16 -11.55 1.78 -11.99
CA TYR A 16 -11.88 1.79 -10.56
C TYR A 16 -13.40 1.71 -10.32
N GLU A 17 -14.19 2.48 -11.06
CA GLU A 17 -15.66 2.50 -10.91
C GLU A 17 -16.32 1.17 -11.25
N ARG A 18 -15.71 0.37 -12.13
CA ARG A 18 -16.18 -0.97 -12.52
C ARG A 18 -15.78 -2.08 -11.55
N LEU A 19 -14.88 -1.80 -10.60
CA LEU A 19 -14.47 -2.80 -9.63
C LEU A 19 -15.61 -3.13 -8.65
N PRO A 20 -15.68 -4.39 -8.17
CA PRO A 20 -16.60 -4.75 -7.10
C PRO A 20 -16.42 -3.84 -5.88
N ALA A 21 -17.51 -3.55 -5.17
CA ALA A 21 -17.48 -2.64 -4.02
C ALA A 21 -16.44 -3.04 -2.97
N VAL A 22 -16.29 -4.35 -2.70
CA VAL A 22 -15.27 -4.88 -1.78
C VAL A 22 -13.84 -4.54 -2.21
N VAL A 23 -13.56 -4.55 -3.51
CA VAL A 23 -12.24 -4.23 -4.04
C VAL A 23 -11.97 -2.73 -3.92
N ARG A 24 -12.97 -1.88 -4.18
CA ARG A 24 -12.85 -0.43 -3.99
C ARG A 24 -12.57 -0.07 -2.53
N ILE A 25 -13.25 -0.73 -1.59
CA ILE A 25 -13.01 -0.55 -0.15
C ILE A 25 -11.58 -0.97 0.22
N ASP A 26 -11.11 -2.11 -0.27
CA ASP A 26 -9.73 -2.54 -0.02
C ASP A 26 -8.70 -1.55 -0.57
N ILE A 27 -8.91 -1.02 -1.78
CA ILE A 27 -8.04 0.00 -2.37
C ILE A 27 -8.04 1.27 -1.50
N GLN A 28 -9.21 1.73 -1.05
CA GLN A 28 -9.31 2.90 -0.18
C GLN A 28 -8.57 2.69 1.14
N ASN A 29 -8.78 1.54 1.79
CA ASN A 29 -8.09 1.19 3.03
C ASN A 29 -6.57 1.09 2.83
N TYR A 30 -6.14 0.52 1.70
CA TYR A 30 -4.72 0.42 1.35
C TYR A 30 -4.10 1.80 1.17
N LEU A 31 -4.74 2.68 0.40
CA LEU A 31 -4.25 4.04 0.17
C LEU A 31 -4.23 4.86 1.46
N PHE A 32 -5.25 4.72 2.31
CA PHE A 32 -5.31 5.37 3.62
C PHE A 32 -4.15 4.93 4.53
N ALA A 33 -3.95 3.62 4.69
CA ALA A 33 -2.86 3.09 5.51
C ALA A 33 -1.48 3.46 4.95
N TRP A 34 -1.34 3.50 3.62
CA TRP A 34 -0.10 3.90 2.95
C TRP A 34 0.24 5.37 3.18
N ASP A 35 -0.74 6.25 3.07
CA ASP A 35 -0.59 7.69 3.30
C ASP A 35 -0.21 7.98 4.76
N TRP A 36 -0.92 7.37 5.71
CA TRP A 36 -0.61 7.49 7.13
C TRP A 36 0.81 6.97 7.45
N LEU A 37 1.23 5.85 6.86
CA LEU A 37 2.56 5.30 7.07
C LEU A 37 3.70 6.26 6.68
N GLN A 38 3.47 7.22 5.77
CA GLN A 38 4.49 8.19 5.37
C GLN A 38 4.86 9.18 6.48
N SER A 39 3.90 9.55 7.34
CA SER A 39 4.07 10.54 8.39
C SER A 39 4.12 9.95 9.80
N GLU A 40 3.73 8.69 9.96
CA GLU A 40 3.71 8.03 11.27
C GLU A 40 5.12 7.80 11.85
N THR A 41 5.31 8.15 13.12
CA THR A 41 6.58 8.04 13.84
C THR A 41 6.56 7.01 14.96
N ASN A 42 5.37 6.66 15.47
CA ASN A 42 5.19 5.64 16.48
C ASN A 42 5.47 4.24 15.91
N GLY A 43 6.44 3.53 16.48
CA GLY A 43 6.88 2.21 15.97
C GLY A 43 5.78 1.15 15.95
N ASP A 44 4.91 1.13 16.96
CA ASP A 44 3.82 0.14 17.05
C ASP A 44 2.73 0.43 16.02
N THR A 45 2.34 1.70 15.87
CA THR A 45 1.39 2.13 14.83
C THR A 45 1.93 1.83 13.44
N ARG A 46 3.23 2.11 13.17
CA ARG A 46 3.86 1.75 11.90
C ARG A 46 3.80 0.25 11.62
N ALA A 47 4.10 -0.58 12.62
CA ALA A 47 4.03 -2.04 12.48
C ALA A 47 2.60 -2.53 12.18
N HIS A 48 1.61 -1.92 12.82
CA HIS A 48 0.20 -2.20 12.54
C HIS A 48 -0.20 -1.80 11.11
N LEU A 49 0.15 -0.59 10.67
CA LEU A 49 -0.12 -0.11 9.31
C LEU A 49 0.53 -1.02 8.26
N ILE A 50 1.79 -1.43 8.47
CA ILE A 50 2.47 -2.39 7.58
C ILE A 50 1.70 -3.71 7.53
N SER A 51 1.24 -4.23 8.67
CA SER A 51 0.49 -5.48 8.73
C SER A 51 -0.84 -5.41 7.96
N GLU A 52 -1.56 -4.28 8.05
CA GLU A 52 -2.78 -4.06 7.28
C GLU A 52 -2.52 -4.02 5.77
N LEU A 53 -1.45 -3.35 5.36
CA LEU A 53 -1.06 -3.32 3.96
C LEU A 53 -0.69 -4.74 3.45
N GLU A 54 0.10 -5.49 4.21
CA GLU A 54 0.48 -6.89 3.90
C GLU A 54 -0.72 -7.84 3.85
N ARG A 55 -1.76 -7.58 4.68
CA ARG A 55 -3.00 -8.34 4.64
C ARG A 55 -3.74 -8.14 3.32
N ILE A 56 -3.85 -6.91 2.84
CA ILE A 56 -4.50 -6.59 1.57
C ILE A 56 -3.66 -7.12 0.40
N GLU A 57 -2.33 -6.97 0.44
CA GLU A 57 -1.43 -7.51 -0.59
C GLU A 57 -1.57 -9.01 -0.78
N ARG A 58 -1.57 -9.77 0.31
CA ARG A 58 -1.77 -11.23 0.26
C ARG A 58 -3.13 -11.61 -0.30
N LYS A 59 -4.19 -10.83 -0.01
CA LYS A 59 -5.53 -11.06 -0.58
C LYS A 59 -5.54 -11.00 -2.11
N TYR A 60 -4.69 -10.15 -2.70
CA TYR A 60 -4.61 -9.96 -4.16
C TYR A 60 -3.38 -10.61 -4.80
N GLY A 61 -2.55 -11.34 -4.04
CA GLY A 61 -1.33 -11.97 -4.56
C GLY A 61 -0.26 -10.97 -5.02
N ILE A 62 -0.26 -9.76 -4.45
CA ILE A 62 0.68 -8.69 -4.78
C ILE A 62 1.82 -8.68 -3.76
N THR A 63 3.02 -8.33 -4.18
CA THR A 63 4.15 -8.06 -3.28
C THR A 63 4.68 -6.66 -3.58
N VAL A 64 4.65 -5.76 -2.59
CA VAL A 64 5.26 -4.43 -2.71
C VAL A 64 6.54 -4.39 -1.90
N GLU A 65 7.65 -4.11 -2.57
CA GLU A 65 8.92 -3.86 -1.89
C GLU A 65 8.85 -2.51 -1.18
N ARG A 66 8.66 -2.55 0.14
CA ARG A 66 8.83 -1.37 0.99
C ARG A 66 10.29 -1.30 1.41
N LYS A 67 10.93 -0.13 1.28
CA LYS A 67 12.22 0.11 1.96
C LYS A 67 11.98 -0.08 3.46
N LYS A 68 12.35 -1.24 3.98
CA LYS A 68 12.31 -1.50 5.41
C LYS A 68 13.19 -0.44 6.06
N SER A 69 12.58 0.46 6.84
CA SER A 69 13.30 1.13 7.92
C SER A 69 13.84 -0.02 8.75
N ARG A 70 15.12 -0.36 8.59
CA ARG A 70 15.74 -1.43 9.39
C ARG A 70 15.44 -1.09 10.85
N PRO A 71 14.81 -1.97 11.64
CA PRO A 71 15.06 -1.91 13.06
C PRO A 71 16.55 -2.21 13.18
N ASP A 72 17.32 -1.21 13.58
CA ASP A 72 18.71 -1.38 13.93
C ASP A 72 18.76 -2.28 15.16
N ARG A 73 18.70 -3.60 14.94
CA ARG A 73 19.22 -4.59 15.89
C ARG A 73 20.72 -4.68 15.63
N SER A 74 21.42 -3.58 15.90
CA SER A 74 22.81 -3.66 16.36
C SER A 74 22.75 -4.18 17.79
N GLY A 75 22.52 -5.48 17.91
CA GLY A 75 22.94 -6.22 19.08
C GLY A 75 24.46 -6.38 18.97
N GLN A 76 25.17 -5.51 19.66
CA GLN A 76 26.48 -5.76 20.28
C GLN A 76 26.56 -4.94 21.56
#